data_AF-A0AAD5PL61-F1
#
_entry.id   AF-A0AAD5PL61-F1
#
_cell.length_a   1.000
_cell.length_b   1.000
_cell.length_c   1.000
_cell.angle_alpha   90.00
_cell.angle_beta   90.00
_cell.angle_gamma   90.00
#
_symmetry.space_group_name_H-M   'P 1'
#
loop_
_entity.id
_entity.type
_entity.pdbx_description
1 polymer ?
#
loop_
_entity_poly.entity_id
_entity_poly.type
_entity_poly.pdbx_seq_one_letter_code
_entity_poly.pdbx_strand_id
1 'polypeptide(L)'
;MVLSYSTRVQISKSAQLRLGAGLNINSVRLDGTQLTTEQANDPTVMQYFGGFAKMNILDLNLGLSLTHPNYYVSYGVHNVNQGRMSSGDIFMEKKPMVGIAQAGYRNSLTPNLDVIVNGMWRTQSNLPANIELNTKLYFTILSGSEELGFLMKSMRLGYVYERPMLKSYLLPNTTHELMLSIGLFTKAQEVKKTQESSVPENVAYIVDGKFMKDSDLSKITADQIESVNVIKRDTLIDNRRYDAQLFVRLKKIYPKELPKKD
;
A
#
# COMPACT_ATOMS: atom_id res chain seq x y z
N MET A 1 -11.69 7.37 19.07
CA MET A 1 -10.24 7.54 18.82
C MET A 1 -9.63 6.17 18.62
N VAL A 2 -8.74 6.00 17.64
CA VAL A 2 -8.03 4.73 17.43
C VAL A 2 -6.52 4.98 17.57
N LEU A 3 -5.86 4.20 18.41
CA LEU A 3 -4.41 4.11 18.49
C LEU A 3 -3.99 2.79 17.87
N SER A 4 -3.09 2.79 16.89
CA SER A 4 -2.66 1.56 16.22
C SER A 4 -1.16 1.47 16.11
N TYR A 5 -0.67 0.23 16.16
CA TYR A 5 0.71 -0.13 15.93
C TYR A 5 0.77 -1.25 14.89
N SER A 6 1.73 -1.18 13.98
CA SER A 6 1.98 -2.27 13.04
C SER A 6 3.46 -2.49 12.82
N THR A 7 3.83 -3.76 12.70
CA THR A 7 5.19 -4.20 12.37
C THR A 7 5.21 -4.78 10.96
N ARG A 8 6.36 -4.67 10.28
CA ARG A 8 6.60 -5.23 8.95
C ARG A 8 7.79 -6.15 8.99
N VAL A 9 7.61 -7.36 8.49
CA VAL A 9 8.64 -8.39 8.35
C VAL A 9 8.81 -8.67 6.87
N GLN A 10 10.03 -8.50 6.36
CA GLN A 10 10.32 -8.83 4.97
C GLN A 10 10.46 -10.35 4.83
N ILE A 11 9.60 -10.97 4.01
CA ILE A 11 9.63 -12.41 3.75
C ILE A 11 10.53 -12.72 2.56
N SER A 12 10.51 -11.85 1.55
CA SER A 12 11.35 -11.99 0.35
C SER A 12 11.82 -10.63 -0.16
N LYS A 13 12.58 -10.61 -1.25
CA LYS A 13 13.04 -9.36 -1.88
C LYS A 13 11.89 -8.41 -2.22
N SER A 14 10.72 -8.94 -2.57
CA SER A 14 9.55 -8.16 -2.97
C SER A 14 8.33 -8.34 -2.07
N ALA A 15 8.27 -9.37 -1.22
CA ALA A 15 7.12 -9.63 -0.36
C ALA A 15 7.39 -9.25 1.10
N GLN A 16 6.40 -8.64 1.74
CA GLN A 16 6.42 -8.25 3.14
C GLN A 16 5.15 -8.72 3.84
N LEU A 17 5.28 -9.23 5.06
CA LEU A 17 4.17 -9.46 5.97
C LEU A 17 4.06 -8.31 6.95
N ARG A 18 2.87 -7.76 7.11
CA ARG A 18 2.54 -6.75 8.10
C ARG A 18 1.61 -7.37 9.13
N LEU A 19 1.89 -7.13 10.39
CA LEU A 19 1.01 -7.49 11.50
C LEU A 19 0.66 -6.20 12.24
N GLY A 20 -0.61 -6.00 12.55
CA GLY A 20 -1.11 -4.79 13.18
C GLY A 20 -2.08 -5.07 14.31
N ALA A 21 -2.02 -4.23 15.33
CA ALA A 21 -2.99 -4.19 16.41
C ALA A 21 -3.44 -2.74 16.62
N GLY A 22 -4.71 -2.54 16.97
CA GLY A 22 -5.27 -1.23 17.23
C GLY A 22 -6.18 -1.24 18.45
N LEU A 23 -6.02 -0.26 19.32
CA LEU A 23 -6.91 0.04 20.43
C LEU A 23 -7.90 1.12 19.98
N ASN A 24 -9.18 0.86 20.17
CA ASN A 24 -10.27 1.74 19.79
C ASN A 24 -11.02 2.22 21.04
N ILE A 25 -10.97 3.53 21.29
CA ILE A 25 -11.64 4.18 22.43
C ILE A 25 -12.83 4.95 21.88
N ASN A 26 -14.04 4.45 22.15
CA ASN A 26 -15.30 5.04 21.69
C ASN A 26 -16.11 5.56 22.88
N SER A 27 -16.74 6.72 22.71
CA SER A 27 -17.77 7.22 23.62
C SER A 27 -19.06 7.35 22.84
N VAL A 28 -20.06 6.53 23.18
CA VAL A 28 -21.38 6.55 22.57
C VAL A 28 -22.34 7.24 23.52
N ARG A 29 -23.13 8.18 23.01
CA ARG A 29 -24.21 8.82 23.77
C ARG A 29 -25.54 8.37 23.18
N LEU A 30 -26.43 7.92 24.05
CA LEU A 30 -27.82 7.64 23.73
C LEU A 30 -28.67 8.83 24.16
N ASP A 31 -29.50 9.32 23.24
CA ASP A 31 -30.53 10.32 23.52
C ASP A 31 -31.87 9.61 23.73
N GLY A 32 -32.24 9.49 25.00
CA GLY A 32 -33.48 8.85 25.45
C GLY A 32 -34.75 9.61 25.11
N THR A 33 -34.65 10.87 24.65
CA THR A 33 -35.82 11.66 24.23
C THR A 33 -36.32 11.30 22.84
N GLN A 34 -35.44 10.73 22.01
CA GLN A 34 -35.75 10.23 20.67
C GLN A 34 -35.84 8.70 20.60
N LEU A 35 -35.82 8.06 21.76
CA LEU A 35 -35.81 6.62 21.84
C LEU A 35 -37.21 6.08 21.59
N THR A 36 -37.34 5.23 20.57
CA THR A 36 -38.54 4.44 20.32
C THR A 36 -38.27 3.00 20.73
N THR A 37 -39.17 2.44 21.54
CA THR A 37 -39.09 1.04 21.98
C THR A 37 -40.10 0.21 21.21
N GLU A 38 -39.71 -0.99 20.77
CA GLU A 38 -40.67 -1.95 20.20
C GLU A 38 -41.67 -2.44 21.28
N GLN A 39 -41.21 -2.53 22.53
CA GLN A 39 -42.04 -2.89 23.69
C GLN A 39 -42.02 -1.74 24.70
N ALA A 40 -43.20 -1.18 25.00
CA ALA A 40 -43.35 0.00 25.87
C ALA A 40 -42.82 -0.18 27.31
N ASN A 41 -42.60 -1.43 27.73
CA ASN A 41 -42.21 -1.79 29.10
C ASN A 41 -40.90 -2.61 29.15
N ASP A 42 -39.99 -2.44 28.18
CA ASP A 42 -38.69 -3.13 28.22
C ASP A 42 -37.81 -2.53 29.36
N PRO A 43 -37.55 -3.29 30.45
CA PRO A 43 -36.81 -2.77 31.60
C PRO A 43 -35.36 -2.41 31.27
N THR A 44 -34.77 -2.97 30.21
CA THR A 44 -33.38 -2.67 29.81
C THR A 44 -33.23 -1.28 29.22
N VAL A 45 -34.30 -0.76 28.60
CA VAL A 45 -34.31 0.50 27.88
C VAL A 45 -35.04 1.61 28.64
N MET A 46 -36.05 1.26 29.46
CA MET A 46 -36.83 2.20 30.26
C MET A 46 -35.97 3.11 31.15
N GLN A 47 -34.88 2.58 31.71
CA GLN A 47 -33.96 3.34 32.56
C GLN A 47 -33.27 4.52 31.84
N TYR A 48 -33.29 4.53 30.51
CA TYR A 48 -32.68 5.58 29.68
C TYR A 48 -33.73 6.53 29.09
N PHE A 49 -35.02 6.28 29.28
CA PHE A 49 -36.10 7.06 28.67
C PHE A 49 -36.12 8.50 29.20
N GLY A 50 -36.22 9.48 28.30
CA GLY A 50 -36.29 10.90 28.67
C GLY A 50 -34.97 11.50 29.22
N GLY A 51 -33.87 10.76 29.18
CA GLY A 51 -32.55 11.21 29.65
C GLY A 51 -31.44 11.00 28.62
N PHE A 52 -30.21 11.35 29.02
CA PHE A 52 -29.01 11.01 28.24
C PHE A 52 -28.23 9.93 28.96
N ALA A 53 -27.80 8.92 28.21
CA ALA A 53 -26.92 7.87 28.71
C ALA A 53 -25.58 7.91 27.97
N LYS A 54 -24.48 7.68 28.67
CA LYS A 54 -23.13 7.69 28.09
C LYS A 54 -22.39 6.39 28.39
N MET A 55 -21.99 5.71 27.32
CA MET A 55 -21.18 4.50 27.38
C MET A 55 -19.81 4.75 26.77
N ASN A 56 -18.74 4.42 27.49
CA ASN A 56 -17.38 4.39 26.96
C ASN A 56 -17.00 2.94 26.70
N ILE A 57 -16.42 2.67 25.53
CA ILE A 57 -16.04 1.33 25.07
C ILE A 57 -14.56 1.35 24.70
N LEU A 58 -13.80 0.40 25.22
CA LEU A 58 -12.46 0.09 24.79
C LEU A 58 -12.48 -1.22 23.98
N ASP A 59 -12.08 -1.15 22.72
CA ASP A 59 -12.06 -2.29 21.81
C ASP A 59 -10.66 -2.57 21.24
N LEU A 60 -10.41 -3.81 20.85
CA LEU A 60 -9.21 -4.24 20.14
C LEU A 60 -9.52 -4.59 18.69
N ASN A 61 -8.64 -4.20 17.78
CA ASN A 61 -8.61 -4.58 16.37
C ASN A 61 -7.28 -5.28 16.09
N LEU A 62 -7.32 -6.33 15.27
CA LEU A 62 -6.13 -7.07 14.84
C LEU A 62 -6.15 -7.19 13.32
N GLY A 63 -4.97 -7.22 12.71
CA GLY A 63 -4.86 -7.38 11.26
C GLY A 63 -3.53 -7.93 10.80
N LEU A 64 -3.57 -8.60 9.67
CA LEU A 64 -2.40 -9.08 8.95
C LEU A 64 -2.53 -8.71 7.47
N SER A 65 -1.40 -8.42 6.82
CA SER A 65 -1.37 -8.27 5.37
C SER A 65 -0.08 -8.78 4.75
N LEU A 66 -0.20 -9.51 3.65
CA LEU A 66 0.89 -9.83 2.76
C LEU A 66 0.88 -8.79 1.63
N THR A 67 1.99 -8.09 1.44
CA THR A 67 2.12 -7.02 0.44
C THR A 67 3.27 -7.31 -0.52
N HIS A 68 3.00 -7.19 -1.81
CA HIS A 68 3.92 -7.25 -2.93
C HIS A 68 3.78 -5.96 -3.77
N PRO A 69 4.78 -5.53 -4.56
CA PRO A 69 4.65 -4.38 -5.46
C PRO A 69 3.39 -4.34 -6.34
N ASN A 70 2.89 -5.52 -6.72
CA ASN A 70 1.75 -5.67 -7.63
C ASN A 70 0.47 -6.13 -6.95
N TYR A 71 0.51 -6.64 -5.73
CA TYR A 71 -0.70 -7.15 -5.09
C TYR A 71 -0.60 -7.12 -3.58
N TYR A 72 -1.75 -7.20 -2.93
CA TYR A 72 -1.81 -7.46 -1.51
C TYR A 72 -2.97 -8.38 -1.19
N VAL A 73 -2.83 -9.10 -0.07
CA VAL A 73 -3.92 -9.86 0.56
C VAL A 73 -3.87 -9.55 2.04
N SER A 74 -5.01 -9.24 2.64
CA SER A 74 -5.09 -8.89 4.05
C SER A 74 -6.34 -9.44 4.70
N TYR A 75 -6.21 -9.73 5.98
CA TYR A 75 -7.32 -10.10 6.83
C TYR A 75 -7.25 -9.31 8.13
N GLY A 76 -8.37 -8.71 8.51
CA GLY A 76 -8.52 -7.93 9.73
C GLY A 76 -9.76 -8.34 10.50
N VAL A 77 -9.67 -8.24 11.82
CA VAL A 77 -10.79 -8.45 12.74
C VAL A 77 -10.93 -7.21 13.59
N HIS A 78 -12.10 -6.58 13.54
CA HIS A 78 -12.45 -5.44 14.38
C HIS A 78 -13.34 -5.88 15.55
N ASN A 79 -13.24 -5.13 16.66
CA ASN A 79 -14.01 -5.38 17.89
C ASN A 79 -13.78 -6.80 18.44
N VAL A 80 -12.53 -7.22 18.54
CA VAL A 80 -12.12 -8.59 18.95
C VAL A 80 -12.70 -8.96 20.32
N ASN A 81 -12.67 -8.02 21.28
CA ASN A 81 -13.26 -8.17 22.61
C ASN A 81 -14.76 -7.79 22.67
N GLN A 82 -15.37 -7.47 21.53
CA GLN A 82 -16.83 -7.29 21.37
C GLN A 82 -17.46 -6.23 22.29
N GLY A 83 -16.72 -5.18 22.66
CA GLY A 83 -17.20 -4.13 23.55
C GLY A 83 -17.30 -4.54 25.03
N ARG A 84 -16.79 -5.72 25.41
CA ARG A 84 -16.86 -6.22 26.80
C ARG A 84 -16.13 -5.35 27.82
N MET A 85 -15.21 -4.50 27.36
CA MET A 85 -14.56 -3.51 28.20
C MET A 85 -15.31 -2.18 28.02
N SER A 86 -16.43 -2.05 28.74
CA SER A 86 -17.28 -0.86 28.72
C SER A 86 -17.46 -0.28 30.12
N SER A 87 -17.78 1.02 30.19
CA SER A 87 -18.02 1.75 31.45
C SER A 87 -19.03 2.87 31.25
N GLY A 88 -19.67 3.30 32.35
CA GLY A 88 -20.77 4.26 32.34
C GLY A 88 -22.12 3.56 32.24
N ASP A 89 -23.04 4.16 31.49
CA ASP A 89 -24.39 3.63 31.28
C ASP A 89 -24.34 2.55 30.19
N ILE A 90 -24.36 1.28 30.56
CA ILE A 90 -24.22 0.16 29.61
C ILE A 90 -25.57 -0.11 28.94
N PHE A 91 -25.81 0.57 27.82
CA PHE A 91 -27.01 0.37 26.99
C PHE A 91 -26.77 -0.49 25.74
N MET A 92 -25.53 -0.92 25.46
CA MET A 92 -25.23 -1.97 24.48
C MET A 92 -24.35 -3.04 25.12
N GLU A 93 -24.87 -4.25 25.25
CA GLU A 93 -24.15 -5.36 25.90
C GLU A 93 -22.99 -5.87 25.07
N LYS A 94 -23.14 -5.86 23.74
CA LYS A 94 -22.18 -6.46 22.83
C LYS A 94 -22.08 -5.69 21.53
N LYS A 95 -20.84 -5.46 21.11
CA LYS A 95 -20.51 -4.96 19.78
C LYS A 95 -20.20 -6.15 18.86
N PRO A 96 -20.79 -6.21 17.66
CA PRO A 96 -20.53 -7.32 16.76
C PRO A 96 -19.07 -7.31 16.30
N MET A 97 -18.44 -8.48 16.32
CA MET A 97 -17.12 -8.68 15.75
C MET A 97 -17.25 -8.62 14.22
N VAL A 98 -16.32 -7.93 13.57
CA VAL A 98 -16.33 -7.74 12.10
C VAL A 98 -15.06 -8.33 11.52
N GLY A 99 -15.20 -9.33 10.65
CA GLY A 99 -14.11 -9.88 9.86
C GLY A 99 -14.06 -9.22 8.50
N ILE A 100 -12.87 -8.79 8.06
CA ILE A 100 -12.66 -8.13 6.78
C ILE A 100 -11.51 -8.84 6.07
N ALA A 101 -11.81 -9.52 4.95
CA ALA A 101 -10.82 -10.02 4.02
C ALA A 101 -10.73 -9.03 2.85
N GLN A 102 -9.53 -8.68 2.43
CA GLN A 102 -9.30 -7.79 1.31
C GLN A 102 -8.17 -8.32 0.45
N ALA A 103 -8.30 -8.12 -0.85
CA ALA A 103 -7.23 -8.36 -1.79
C ALA A 103 -7.24 -7.27 -2.84
N GLY A 104 -6.07 -6.93 -3.35
CA GLY A 104 -5.96 -5.98 -4.44
C GLY A 104 -4.79 -6.28 -5.35
N TYR A 105 -4.92 -5.84 -6.59
CA TYR A 105 -3.92 -5.99 -7.63
C TYR A 105 -3.72 -4.65 -8.32
N ARG A 106 -2.46 -4.30 -8.60
CA ARG A 106 -2.04 -3.11 -9.34
C ARG A 106 -1.11 -3.52 -10.46
N ASN A 107 -1.37 -2.97 -11.64
CA ASN A 107 -0.52 -3.14 -12.81
C ASN A 107 -0.42 -1.83 -13.59
N SER A 108 0.80 -1.53 -14.07
CA SER A 108 1.06 -0.42 -14.98
C SER A 108 0.81 -0.90 -16.41
N LEU A 109 -0.33 -0.51 -16.99
CA LEU A 109 -0.65 -0.84 -18.38
C LEU A 109 0.24 -0.06 -19.35
N THR A 110 0.58 1.18 -18.98
CA THR A 110 1.55 2.02 -19.70
C THR A 110 2.40 2.78 -18.67
N PRO A 111 3.50 3.44 -19.07
CA PRO A 111 4.29 4.27 -18.15
C PRO A 111 3.49 5.38 -17.44
N ASN A 112 2.32 5.74 -17.98
CA ASN A 112 1.49 6.84 -17.49
C ASN A 112 0.12 6.39 -16.97
N LEU A 113 -0.19 5.09 -16.98
CA LEU A 113 -1.48 4.54 -16.58
C LEU A 113 -1.29 3.28 -15.75
N ASP A 114 -1.73 3.35 -14.49
CA ASP A 114 -1.92 2.18 -13.64
C ASP A 114 -3.40 1.84 -13.50
N VAL A 115 -3.69 0.55 -13.46
CA VAL A 115 -4.99 0.03 -13.09
C VAL A 115 -4.84 -0.69 -11.76
N ILE A 116 -5.76 -0.39 -10.85
CA ILE A 116 -5.83 -0.97 -9.52
C ILE A 116 -7.23 -1.56 -9.37
N VAL A 117 -7.31 -2.82 -8.99
CA VAL A 117 -8.57 -3.50 -8.66
C VAL A 117 -8.46 -4.00 -7.23
N ASN A 118 -9.49 -3.76 -6.43
CA ASN A 118 -9.56 -4.19 -5.04
C ASN A 118 -10.91 -4.88 -4.79
N GLY A 119 -10.87 -5.98 -4.05
CA GLY A 119 -12.04 -6.65 -3.52
C GLY A 119 -12.00 -6.67 -1.99
N MET A 120 -13.16 -6.49 -1.37
CA MET A 120 -13.38 -6.65 0.06
C MET A 120 -14.51 -7.65 0.28
N TRP A 121 -14.30 -8.58 1.19
CA TRP A 121 -15.33 -9.42 1.77
C TRP A 121 -15.45 -9.10 3.26
N ARG A 122 -16.66 -8.76 3.71
CA ARG A 122 -16.94 -8.40 5.11
C ARG A 122 -17.95 -9.37 5.72
N THR A 123 -17.64 -9.91 6.89
CA THR A 123 -18.58 -10.66 7.72
C THR A 123 -18.80 -9.93 9.04
N GLN A 124 -20.03 -9.95 9.52
CA GLN A 124 -20.39 -9.37 10.81
C GLN A 124 -21.50 -10.23 11.43
N SER A 125 -21.42 -10.48 12.74
CA SER A 125 -22.54 -11.11 13.45
C SER A 125 -23.82 -10.28 13.26
N ASN A 126 -24.92 -10.93 12.91
CA ASN A 126 -26.25 -10.32 12.74
C ASN A 126 -26.44 -9.48 11.45
N LEU A 127 -25.49 -9.50 10.51
CA LEU A 127 -25.69 -8.95 9.17
C LEU A 127 -25.27 -9.96 8.10
N PRO A 128 -25.92 -9.95 6.91
CA PRO A 128 -25.42 -10.70 5.77
C PRO A 128 -23.97 -10.31 5.43
N ALA A 129 -23.22 -11.28 4.89
CA ALA A 129 -21.89 -10.97 4.37
C ALA A 129 -21.98 -9.97 3.21
N ASN A 130 -21.01 -9.07 3.12
CA ASN A 130 -20.92 -8.08 2.06
C ASN A 130 -19.70 -8.33 1.18
N ILE A 131 -19.85 -8.06 -0.12
CA ILE A 131 -18.75 -8.02 -1.09
C ILE A 131 -18.74 -6.64 -1.72
N GLU A 132 -17.57 -6.02 -1.73
CA GLU A 132 -17.33 -4.74 -2.40
C GLU A 132 -16.20 -4.91 -3.40
N LEU A 133 -16.39 -4.39 -4.61
CA LEU A 133 -15.38 -4.38 -5.67
C LEU A 133 -15.14 -2.93 -6.08
N ASN A 134 -13.87 -2.53 -6.11
CA ASN A 134 -13.44 -1.18 -6.43
C ASN A 134 -12.37 -1.21 -7.51
N THR A 135 -12.55 -0.41 -8.55
CA THR A 135 -11.55 -0.22 -9.61
C THR A 135 -11.05 1.23 -9.55
N LYS A 136 -9.74 1.43 -9.72
CA LYS A 136 -9.12 2.75 -9.78
C LYS A 136 -8.17 2.80 -10.95
N LEU A 137 -8.29 3.84 -11.75
CA LEU A 137 -7.31 4.20 -12.77
C LEU A 137 -6.40 5.27 -12.19
N TYR A 138 -5.09 5.22 -12.45
CA TYR A 138 -4.17 6.25 -12.00
C TYR A 138 -3.36 6.74 -13.18
N PHE A 139 -3.55 8.00 -13.55
CA PHE A 139 -2.81 8.64 -14.63
C PHE A 139 -1.69 9.55 -14.08
N THR A 140 -0.48 9.42 -14.63
CA THR A 140 0.69 10.22 -14.21
C THR A 140 0.69 11.64 -14.78
N ILE A 141 -0.05 11.88 -15.88
CA ILE A 141 -0.11 13.20 -16.56
C ILE A 141 -1.19 14.12 -15.95
N LEU A 142 -2.25 13.53 -15.39
CA LEU A 142 -3.39 14.19 -14.74
C LEU A 142 -3.93 13.21 -13.71
N SER A 143 -3.59 13.40 -12.44
CA SER A 143 -4.11 12.57 -11.35
C SER A 143 -5.64 12.47 -11.45
N GLY A 144 -6.16 11.25 -11.63
CA GLY A 144 -7.59 10.99 -11.70
C GLY A 144 -7.84 9.49 -11.65
N SER A 145 -8.57 9.06 -10.62
CA SER A 145 -9.16 7.73 -10.54
C SER A 145 -10.69 7.86 -10.59
N GLU A 146 -11.44 6.77 -10.46
CA GLU A 146 -12.89 6.83 -10.21
C GLU A 146 -13.21 7.59 -8.90
N GLU A 147 -12.17 7.94 -8.14
CA GLU A 147 -12.11 9.15 -7.32
C GLU A 147 -11.39 10.26 -8.11
N LEU A 148 -12.12 11.31 -8.53
CA LEU A 148 -11.52 12.47 -9.20
C LEU A 148 -10.67 13.21 -8.17
N GLY A 149 -9.35 13.30 -8.39
CA GLY A 149 -8.49 13.87 -7.36
C GLY A 149 -7.19 14.46 -7.87
N PHE A 150 -6.85 15.65 -7.38
CA PHE A 150 -5.61 16.33 -7.71
C PHE A 150 -4.54 16.03 -6.67
N LEU A 151 -3.38 15.56 -7.14
CA LEU A 151 -2.22 15.32 -6.29
C LEU A 151 -1.19 16.45 -6.45
N MET A 152 -1.13 17.34 -5.47
CA MET A 152 -0.09 18.35 -5.30
C MET A 152 0.98 17.85 -4.32
N LYS A 153 2.15 18.49 -4.29
CA LYS A 153 3.31 18.06 -3.46
C LYS A 153 2.96 17.79 -1.98
N SER A 154 2.07 18.59 -1.39
CA SER A 154 1.68 18.49 0.02
C SER A 154 0.17 18.39 0.22
N MET A 155 -0.61 18.29 -0.85
CA MET A 155 -2.08 18.31 -0.76
C MET A 155 -2.67 17.31 -1.75
N ARG A 156 -3.67 16.55 -1.30
CA ARG A 156 -4.45 15.64 -2.14
C ARG A 156 -5.91 16.00 -1.95
N LEU A 157 -6.56 16.38 -3.05
CA LEU A 157 -8.01 16.51 -3.10
C LEU A 157 -8.55 15.24 -3.77
N GLY A 158 -9.62 14.66 -3.26
CA GLY A 158 -10.31 13.52 -3.84
C GLY A 158 -11.81 13.72 -3.77
N TYR A 159 -12.53 13.21 -4.75
CA TYR A 159 -13.98 13.20 -4.81
C TYR A 159 -14.44 11.79 -5.13
N VAL A 160 -15.29 11.21 -4.30
CA VAL A 160 -15.84 9.86 -4.46
C VAL A 160 -17.32 9.96 -4.75
N TYR A 161 -17.77 9.22 -5.75
CA TYR A 161 -19.19 9.06 -6.05
C TYR A 161 -19.58 7.60 -5.89
N GLU A 162 -20.47 7.33 -4.94
CA GLU A 162 -20.90 5.98 -4.62
C GLU A 162 -22.33 5.74 -5.11
N ARG A 163 -22.50 4.66 -5.88
CA ARG A 163 -23.82 4.12 -6.23
C ARG A 163 -24.01 2.79 -5.51
N PRO A 164 -25.04 2.67 -4.65
CA PRO A 164 -25.33 1.38 -4.01
C PRO A 164 -25.70 0.36 -5.08
N MET A 165 -24.99 -0.77 -5.12
CA MET A 165 -25.36 -1.93 -5.94
C MET A 165 -26.04 -2.99 -5.05
N LEU A 166 -27.17 -3.53 -5.52
CA LEU A 166 -27.97 -4.63 -4.95
C LEU A 166 -28.15 -4.66 -3.41
N LYS A 167 -29.39 -4.41 -2.94
CA LYS A 167 -29.83 -4.58 -1.53
C LYS A 167 -28.91 -3.90 -0.48
N SER A 168 -28.41 -2.70 -0.76
CA SER A 168 -27.79 -1.89 0.29
C SER A 168 -28.88 -1.45 1.27
N TYR A 169 -28.94 -2.13 2.42
CA TYR A 169 -30.05 -2.02 3.38
C TYR A 169 -30.07 -0.69 4.16
N LEU A 170 -29.04 0.16 4.02
CA LEU A 170 -28.78 1.27 4.95
C LEU A 170 -28.57 2.64 4.26
N LEU A 171 -28.34 2.70 2.95
CA LEU A 171 -28.18 3.96 2.20
C LEU A 171 -28.87 3.83 0.83
N PRO A 172 -30.14 4.25 0.71
CA PRO A 172 -30.89 4.13 -0.55
C PRO A 172 -30.40 5.12 -1.62
N ASN A 173 -29.65 6.14 -1.23
CA ASN A 173 -29.27 7.26 -2.09
C ASN A 173 -27.79 7.21 -2.45
N THR A 174 -27.45 7.82 -3.58
CA THR A 174 -26.07 7.99 -4.02
C THR A 174 -25.33 8.95 -3.10
N THR A 175 -24.10 8.62 -2.72
CA THR A 175 -23.29 9.45 -1.82
C THR A 175 -22.22 10.19 -2.62
N HIS A 176 -21.96 11.43 -2.21
CA HIS A 176 -20.87 12.25 -2.71
C HIS A 176 -19.92 12.55 -1.55
N GLU A 177 -18.68 12.08 -1.62
CA GLU A 177 -17.68 12.35 -0.59
C GLU A 177 -16.55 13.22 -1.12
N LEU A 178 -16.17 14.25 -0.37
CA LEU A 178 -15.02 15.09 -0.66
C LEU A 178 -13.93 14.83 0.38
N MET A 179 -12.74 14.49 -0.08
CA MET A 179 -11.58 14.24 0.76
C MET A 179 -10.50 15.28 0.52
N LEU A 180 -9.97 15.87 1.59
CA LEU A 180 -8.79 16.72 1.57
C LEU A 180 -7.73 16.12 2.51
N SER A 181 -6.55 15.84 1.98
CA SER A 181 -5.40 15.36 2.75
C SER A 181 -4.23 16.31 2.60
N ILE A 182 -3.63 16.71 3.73
CA ILE A 182 -2.50 17.65 3.77
C ILE A 182 -1.31 16.94 4.42
N GLY A 183 -0.19 16.85 3.70
CA GLY A 183 1.06 16.30 4.19
C GLY A 183 1.93 17.40 4.81
N LEU A 184 1.93 17.50 6.14
CA LEU A 184 2.62 18.57 6.89
C LEU A 184 4.15 18.51 6.80
N PHE A 185 4.73 17.32 6.65
CA PHE A 185 6.19 17.10 6.64
C PHE A 185 6.65 16.35 5.40
N THR A 186 6.04 16.64 4.26
CA THR A 186 6.41 16.00 3.00
C THR A 186 7.73 16.59 2.52
N LYS A 187 8.86 16.05 2.99
CA LYS A 187 10.12 16.23 2.26
C LYS A 187 9.90 15.55 0.92
N ALA A 188 9.77 16.33 -0.14
CA ALA A 188 9.89 15.80 -1.48
C ALA A 188 11.26 15.10 -1.52
N GLN A 189 11.26 13.78 -1.55
CA GLN A 189 12.44 13.06 -2.02
C GLN A 189 12.55 13.44 -3.49
N GLU A 190 13.24 14.55 -3.76
CA GLU A 190 13.86 14.73 -5.05
C GLU A 190 14.74 13.51 -5.22
N VAL A 191 14.31 12.61 -6.10
CA VAL A 191 15.22 11.64 -6.69
C VAL A 191 16.26 12.51 -7.39
N LYS A 192 17.38 12.78 -6.71
CA LYS A 192 18.58 13.33 -7.33
C LYS A 192 18.90 12.38 -8.48
N LYS A 193 18.50 12.78 -9.69
CA LYS A 193 18.74 12.04 -10.93
C LYS A 193 20.23 11.93 -11.23
N THR A 194 21.06 12.72 -10.56
CA THR A 194 22.49 12.47 -10.41
C THR A 194 22.68 11.50 -9.26
N GLN A 195 22.53 10.21 -9.56
CA GLN A 195 23.39 9.24 -8.91
C GLN A 195 24.81 9.68 -9.27
N GLU A 196 25.50 10.38 -8.36
CA GLU A 196 26.95 10.50 -8.47
C GLU A 196 27.47 9.08 -8.64
N SER A 197 28.22 8.85 -9.71
CA SER A 197 28.79 7.55 -10.00
C SER A 197 29.55 7.10 -8.76
N SER A 198 28.98 6.16 -8.01
CA SER A 198 29.60 5.61 -6.80
C SER A 198 30.78 4.67 -7.11
N VAL A 199 31.29 4.79 -8.33
CA VAL A 199 32.45 4.08 -8.84
C VAL A 199 33.67 4.92 -8.43
N PRO A 200 34.58 4.37 -7.60
CA PRO A 200 35.82 5.05 -7.21
C PRO A 200 36.62 5.54 -8.43
N GLU A 201 37.46 6.55 -8.26
CA GLU A 201 38.28 7.07 -9.38
C GLU A 201 39.30 6.04 -9.90
N ASN A 202 39.69 5.07 -9.06
CA ASN A 202 40.73 4.10 -9.37
C ASN A 202 40.15 2.69 -9.60
N VAL A 203 39.71 2.41 -10.83
CA VAL A 203 39.00 1.18 -11.20
C VAL A 203 39.84 0.33 -12.16
N ALA A 204 39.88 -0.98 -11.91
CA ALA A 204 40.40 -1.95 -12.84
C ALA A 204 39.34 -2.33 -13.87
N TYR A 205 39.60 -2.10 -15.16
CA TYR A 205 38.67 -2.46 -16.21
C TYR A 205 39.03 -3.82 -16.81
N ILE A 206 38.06 -4.74 -16.82
CA ILE A 206 38.22 -6.10 -17.33
C ILE A 206 37.17 -6.31 -18.43
N VAL A 207 37.62 -6.37 -19.68
CA VAL A 207 36.76 -6.51 -20.85
C VAL A 207 36.92 -7.92 -21.41
N ASP A 208 35.83 -8.69 -21.46
CA ASP A 208 35.83 -10.10 -21.87
C ASP A 208 36.95 -10.95 -21.20
N GLY A 209 37.20 -10.68 -19.92
CA GLY A 209 38.21 -11.38 -19.12
C GLY A 209 39.65 -10.88 -19.29
N LYS A 210 39.89 -9.81 -20.06
CA LYS A 210 41.22 -9.19 -20.22
C LYS A 210 41.28 -7.84 -19.55
N PHE A 211 42.35 -7.60 -18.80
CA PHE A 211 42.62 -6.28 -18.22
C PHE A 211 42.88 -5.26 -19.34
N MET A 212 42.23 -4.10 -19.25
CA MET A 212 42.32 -3.02 -20.22
C MET A 212 42.71 -1.72 -19.52
N LYS A 213 43.59 -0.93 -20.16
CA LYS A 213 43.98 0.39 -19.67
C LYS A 213 42.91 1.42 -20.04
N ASP A 214 42.78 2.47 -19.23
CA ASP A 214 41.79 3.53 -19.42
C ASP A 214 41.83 4.17 -20.82
N SER A 215 43.04 4.33 -21.38
CA SER A 215 43.24 4.85 -22.73
C SER A 215 42.55 4.01 -23.81
N ASP A 216 42.47 2.70 -23.61
CA ASP A 216 41.90 1.76 -24.56
C ASP A 216 40.38 1.60 -24.42
N LEU A 217 39.79 2.02 -23.29
CA LEU A 217 38.34 1.99 -23.09
C LEU A 217 37.59 2.92 -24.04
N SER A 218 38.23 4.02 -24.45
CA SER A 218 37.67 4.96 -25.43
C SER A 218 37.37 4.32 -26.79
N LYS A 219 37.95 3.13 -27.06
CA LYS A 219 37.72 2.36 -28.29
C LYS A 219 36.45 1.50 -28.23
N ILE A 220 35.86 1.33 -27.05
CA ILE A 220 34.61 0.57 -26.86
C ILE A 220 33.45 1.54 -26.88
N THR A 221 32.58 1.38 -27.86
CA THR A 221 31.35 2.18 -27.95
C THR A 221 30.23 1.51 -27.17
N ALA A 222 29.30 2.31 -26.63
CA ALA A 222 28.25 1.81 -25.73
C ALA A 222 27.33 0.75 -26.36
N ASP A 223 27.17 0.78 -27.68
CA ASP A 223 26.38 -0.19 -28.46
C ASP A 223 27.02 -1.58 -28.50
N GLN A 224 28.34 -1.69 -28.28
CA GLN A 224 29.08 -2.94 -28.25
C GLN A 224 28.97 -3.66 -26.91
N ILE A 225 28.51 -2.97 -25.86
CA ILE A 225 28.44 -3.51 -24.50
C ILE A 225 27.16 -4.36 -24.34
N GLU A 226 27.33 -5.60 -23.92
CA GLU A 226 26.24 -6.50 -23.55
C GLU A 226 25.83 -6.31 -22.09
N SER A 227 26.82 -6.24 -21.19
CA SER A 227 26.58 -6.03 -19.76
C SER A 227 27.80 -5.43 -19.07
N VAL A 228 27.54 -4.74 -17.96
CA VAL A 228 28.56 -4.20 -17.05
C VAL A 228 28.28 -4.70 -15.64
N ASN A 229 29.29 -5.24 -14.98
CA ASN A 229 29.23 -5.64 -13.58
C ASN A 229 30.31 -4.91 -12.78
N VAL A 230 29.93 -4.32 -11.65
CA VAL A 230 30.83 -3.54 -10.79
C VAL A 230 31.06 -4.29 -9.49
N ILE A 231 32.33 -4.60 -9.20
CA ILE A 231 32.75 -5.22 -7.95
C ILE A 231 33.56 -4.19 -7.16
N LYS A 232 33.02 -3.72 -6.03
CA LYS A 232 33.70 -2.76 -5.15
C LYS A 232 34.58 -3.50 -4.14
N ARG A 233 35.80 -3.86 -4.55
CA ARG A 233 36.78 -4.54 -3.70
C ARG A 233 38.19 -4.18 -4.13
N ASP A 234 39.04 -3.95 -3.14
CA ASP A 234 40.47 -3.74 -3.33
C ASP A 234 41.10 -4.90 -4.11
N THR A 235 41.78 -4.57 -5.19
CA THR A 235 42.38 -5.54 -6.11
C THR A 235 43.77 -5.09 -6.49
N LEU A 236 44.72 -6.03 -6.54
CA LEU A 236 46.08 -5.77 -6.98
C LEU A 236 46.27 -6.40 -8.37
N ILE A 237 46.58 -5.59 -9.38
CA ILE A 237 46.93 -6.06 -10.73
C ILE A 237 48.25 -5.38 -11.10
N ASP A 238 49.25 -6.16 -11.52
CA ASP A 238 50.58 -5.68 -11.90
C ASP A 238 51.21 -4.72 -10.87
N ASN A 239 51.11 -5.07 -9.58
CA ASN A 239 51.64 -4.29 -8.46
C ASN A 239 51.00 -2.90 -8.27
N ARG A 240 49.85 -2.64 -8.92
CA ARG A 240 49.02 -1.44 -8.73
C ARG A 240 47.72 -1.83 -8.02
N ARG A 241 47.35 -1.08 -6.99
CA ARG A 241 46.09 -1.24 -6.25
C ARG A 241 44.96 -0.51 -6.97
N TYR A 242 43.80 -1.14 -7.06
CA TYR A 242 42.55 -0.61 -7.57
C TYR A 242 41.46 -0.80 -6.51
N ASP A 243 40.54 0.16 -6.40
CA ASP A 243 39.50 0.19 -5.36
C ASP A 243 38.21 -0.51 -5.82
N ALA A 244 38.07 -0.71 -7.13
CA ALA A 244 36.97 -1.44 -7.74
C ALA A 244 37.41 -2.15 -9.03
N GLN A 245 36.63 -3.14 -9.44
CA GLN A 245 36.74 -3.81 -10.73
C GLN A 245 35.45 -3.58 -11.52
N LEU A 246 35.59 -3.30 -12.81
CA LEU A 246 34.47 -3.15 -13.73
C LEU A 246 34.62 -4.18 -14.84
N PHE A 247 33.73 -5.16 -14.83
CA PHE A 247 33.66 -6.22 -15.82
C PHE A 247 32.72 -5.81 -16.93
N VAL A 248 33.25 -5.65 -18.14
CA VAL A 248 32.49 -5.38 -19.36
C VAL A 248 32.44 -6.67 -20.17
N ARG A 249 31.24 -7.11 -20.53
CA ARG A 249 31.06 -8.16 -21.54
C ARG A 249 30.61 -7.50 -22.84
N LEU A 250 31.30 -7.80 -23.95
CA LEU A 250 30.92 -7.29 -25.26
C LEU A 250 29.93 -8.24 -25.95
N LYS A 251 29.06 -7.69 -26.79
CA LYS A 251 28.13 -8.46 -27.60
C LYS A 251 28.92 -9.32 -28.59
N LYS A 252 28.61 -10.62 -28.63
CA LYS A 252 29.13 -11.50 -29.68
C LYS A 252 28.50 -11.13 -31.02
N ILE A 253 29.33 -10.68 -31.97
CA ILE A 253 28.91 -10.56 -33.37
C ILE A 253 28.88 -11.98 -33.94
N TYR A 254 27.69 -12.58 -34.02
CA TYR A 254 27.51 -13.78 -34.82
C TYR A 254 27.56 -13.37 -36.30
N PRO A 255 28.44 -13.96 -37.14
CA PRO A 255 28.37 -13.74 -38.57
C PRO A 255 26.98 -14.17 -39.04
N LYS A 256 26.25 -13.26 -39.70
CA LYS A 256 24.99 -13.61 -40.37
C LYS A 256 25.28 -14.77 -41.31
N GLU A 257 24.58 -15.89 -41.13
CA GLU A 257 24.64 -17.01 -42.07
C GLU A 257 24.36 -16.46 -43.48
N LEU A 258 25.29 -16.74 -44.40
CA LEU A 258 25.12 -16.42 -45.81
C LEU A 258 23.84 -17.10 -46.30
N PRO A 259 22.97 -16.40 -47.06
CA PRO A 259 21.77 -17.03 -47.59
C PRO A 259 22.18 -18.23 -48.44
N LYS A 260 21.58 -19.39 -48.15
CA LYS A 260 21.70 -20.57 -49.01
C LYS A 260 21.22 -20.17 -50.40
N LYS A 261 22.08 -20.35 -51.40
CA LYS A 261 21.68 -20.31 -52.80
C LYS A 261 20.79 -21.53 -53.04
N ASP A 262 19.54 -21.27 -53.40
CA ASP A 262 18.66 -22.24 -54.06
C ASP A 262 19.17 -22.53 -55.48
#